data_AF-A0A7S2RQZ9-F1
#
_entry.id   AF-A0A7S2RQZ9-F1
#
_cell.length_a   1.000
_cell.length_b   1.000
_cell.length_c   1.000
_cell.angle_alpha   90.00
_cell.angle_beta   90.00
_cell.angle_gamma   90.00
#
_symmetry.space_group_name_H-M   'P 1'
#
loop_
_entity.id
_entity.type
_entity.pdbx_description
1 polymer ?
#
loop_
_entity_poly.entity_id
_entity_poly.type
_entity_poly.pdbx_seq_one_letter_code
_entity_poly.pdbx_strand_id
1 'polypeptide(L)'
;TYARKLLSENCFQNPRAGQNDDNAHPPITPAKAVDPESIADPIQRGIYKLVVKHYLACCSRDAIGKETILTLKISTEEFKATGLIIIERNWLEIYSPWERWSTGQGEL
;
A
#
# COMPACT_ATOMS: atom_id res chain seq x y z
N THR A 1 6.48 -6.71 14.63
CA THR A 1 5.20 -6.23 14.09
C THR A 1 5.45 -5.01 13.21
N TYR A 2 4.61 -4.75 12.21
CA TYR A 2 4.82 -3.63 11.28
C TYR A 2 4.80 -2.26 11.99
N ALA A 3 3.94 -2.08 13.00
CA ALA A 3 3.93 -0.87 13.82
C ALA A 3 5.29 -0.59 14.50
N ARG A 4 6.01 -1.64 14.95
CA ARG A 4 7.36 -1.47 15.49
C ARG A 4 8.34 -0.97 14.44
N LYS A 5 8.28 -1.50 13.21
CA LYS A 5 9.08 -1.03 12.06
C LYS A 5 8.88 0.47 11.82
N LEU A 6 7.64 0.95 11.85
CA LEU A 6 7.33 2.38 11.70
C LEU A 6 8.06 3.24 12.76
N LEU A 7 8.05 2.80 14.02
CA LEU A 7 8.62 3.55 15.15
C LEU A 7 10.15 3.44 15.25
N SER A 8 10.73 2.25 15.01
CA SER A 8 12.16 2.00 15.26
C SER A 8 13.06 2.29 14.06
N GLU A 9 12.55 2.20 12.84
CA GLU A 9 13.34 2.34 11.61
C GLU A 9 13.10 3.68 10.91
N ASN A 10 12.54 4.67 11.62
CA ASN A 10 12.19 6.00 11.07
C ASN A 10 11.35 5.89 9.78
N CYS A 11 10.50 4.88 9.70
CA CYS A 11 9.66 4.60 8.53
C CYS A 11 8.27 5.25 8.64
N PHE A 12 7.95 5.82 9.80
CA PHE A 12 6.70 6.54 10.02
C PHE A 12 6.61 7.78 9.13
N GLN A 13 5.43 7.98 8.55
CA GLN A 13 5.02 9.18 7.85
C GLN A 13 3.68 9.65 8.42
N ASN A 14 3.46 10.96 8.40
CA ASN A 14 2.11 11.46 8.68
C ASN A 14 1.16 10.95 7.59
N PRO A 15 -0.02 10.42 7.96
CA PRO A 15 -0.96 9.89 6.99
C PRO A 15 -1.38 10.97 5.99
N ARG A 16 -1.46 10.61 4.70
CA ARG A 16 -1.86 11.54 3.64
C ARG A 16 -3.31 11.97 3.82
N ALA A 17 -3.54 13.28 3.85
CA ALA A 17 -4.88 13.84 3.88
C ALA A 17 -5.60 13.58 2.54
N GLY A 18 -6.86 13.14 2.64
CA GLY A 18 -7.76 13.05 1.50
C GLY A 18 -8.33 14.42 1.11
N GLN A 19 -9.17 14.45 0.08
CA GLN A 19 -9.79 15.68 -0.42
C GLN A 19 -11.03 16.12 0.38
N ASN A 20 -11.65 15.21 1.14
CA ASN A 20 -12.94 15.44 1.81
C ASN A 20 -12.76 15.71 3.29
N ASP A 21 -13.55 16.63 3.83
CA ASP A 21 -13.64 16.97 5.25
C ASP A 21 -15.10 17.30 5.61
N ASP A 22 -15.68 16.58 6.56
CA ASP A 22 -17.03 16.85 7.08
C ASP A 22 -17.02 17.84 8.25
N ASN A 23 -15.84 18.25 8.71
CA ASN A 23 -15.56 19.11 9.86
C ASN A 23 -16.06 18.57 11.21
N ALA A 24 -16.45 17.30 11.30
CA ALA A 24 -17.01 16.70 12.51
C ALA A 24 -16.22 15.49 12.99
N HIS A 25 -15.68 14.70 12.05
CA HIS A 25 -15.05 13.42 12.36
C HIS A 25 -13.70 13.26 11.66
N PRO A 26 -12.68 12.71 12.37
CA PRO A 26 -11.47 12.27 11.71
C PRO A 26 -11.77 11.05 10.81
N PRO A 27 -10.86 10.71 9.88
CA PRO A 27 -10.96 9.47 9.14
C PRO A 27 -11.10 8.24 10.06
N ILE A 28 -11.69 7.17 9.53
CA ILE A 28 -11.87 5.92 10.27
C ILE A 28 -10.48 5.36 10.64
N THR A 29 -10.21 5.27 11.93
CA THR A 29 -8.93 4.81 12.48
C THR A 29 -9.14 3.87 13.67
N PRO A 30 -8.20 2.97 13.96
CA PRO A 30 -8.31 2.08 15.11
C PRO A 30 -8.16 2.86 16.43
N ALA A 31 -9.23 2.95 17.22
CA ALA A 31 -9.21 3.66 18.51
C ALA A 31 -8.53 2.87 19.64
N LYS A 32 -8.54 1.53 19.57
CA LYS A 32 -7.93 0.65 20.57
C LYS A 32 -7.31 -0.58 19.91
N ALA A 33 -6.13 -0.97 20.40
CA ALA A 33 -5.53 -2.25 20.04
C ALA A 33 -6.30 -3.40 20.70
N VAL A 34 -6.74 -4.35 19.89
CA VAL A 34 -7.34 -5.61 20.35
C VAL A 34 -6.64 -6.77 19.65
N ASP A 35 -6.61 -7.92 20.32
CA ASP A 35 -6.20 -9.16 19.67
C ASP A 35 -7.28 -9.54 18.64
N PRO A 36 -6.97 -9.59 17.33
CA PRO A 36 -7.98 -9.97 16.33
C PRO A 36 -8.60 -11.35 16.61
N GLU A 37 -7.86 -12.27 17.23
CA GLU A 37 -8.37 -13.61 17.51
C GLU A 37 -9.37 -13.64 18.68
N SER A 38 -9.47 -12.56 19.46
CA SER A 38 -10.55 -12.40 20.44
C SER A 38 -11.89 -11.98 19.82
N ILE A 39 -11.92 -11.62 18.53
CA ILE A 39 -13.14 -11.23 17.81
C ILE A 39 -13.78 -12.47 17.21
N ALA A 40 -14.83 -13.00 17.86
CA ALA A 40 -15.48 -14.24 17.44
C ALA A 40 -16.03 -14.18 16.00
N ASP A 41 -16.74 -13.10 15.67
CA ASP A 41 -17.33 -12.90 14.34
C ASP A 41 -16.22 -12.70 13.29
N PRO A 42 -16.13 -13.58 12.27
CA PRO A 42 -15.11 -13.49 11.23
C PRO A 42 -15.22 -12.23 10.37
N ILE A 43 -16.43 -11.69 10.17
CA ILE A 43 -16.65 -10.47 9.39
C ILE A 43 -16.11 -9.27 10.17
N GLN A 44 -16.48 -9.13 11.45
CA GLN A 44 -15.97 -8.07 12.32
C GLN A 44 -14.45 -8.14 12.43
N ARG A 45 -13.89 -9.36 12.56
CA ARG A 45 -12.44 -9.59 12.57
C ARG A 45 -11.76 -9.15 11.27
N GLY A 46 -12.39 -9.46 10.13
CA GLY A 46 -11.92 -9.05 8.82
C GLY A 46 -11.89 -7.53 8.65
N ILE A 47 -12.98 -6.86 9.03
CA ILE A 47 -13.10 -5.39 9.00
C ILE A 47 -12.07 -4.75 9.93
N TYR A 48 -11.90 -5.27 11.15
CA TYR A 48 -10.87 -4.77 12.08
C TYR A 48 -9.47 -4.90 11.47
N LYS A 49 -9.13 -6.07 10.89
CA LYS A 49 -7.85 -6.30 10.21
C LYS A 49 -7.64 -5.33 9.04
N LEU A 50 -8.68 -5.06 8.25
CA LEU A 50 -8.64 -4.08 7.16
C LEU A 50 -8.35 -2.67 7.69
N VAL A 51 -9.14 -2.17 8.64
CA VAL A 51 -8.99 -0.81 9.19
C VAL A 51 -7.61 -0.61 9.82
N VAL A 52 -7.13 -1.56 10.62
CA VAL A 52 -5.79 -1.47 11.25
C VAL A 52 -4.68 -1.47 10.21
N LYS A 53 -4.73 -2.39 9.23
CA LYS A 53 -3.67 -2.50 8.22
C LYS A 53 -3.69 -1.32 7.26
N HIS A 54 -4.87 -0.79 6.93
CA HIS A 54 -5.01 0.43 6.15
C HIS A 54 -4.38 1.62 6.88
N TYR A 55 -4.74 1.83 8.16
CA TYR A 55 -4.18 2.91 8.96
C TYR A 55 -2.64 2.83 9.06
N LEU A 56 -2.09 1.65 9.33
CA LEU A 56 -0.64 1.45 9.37
C LEU A 56 0.04 1.65 8.01
N ALA A 57 -0.64 1.31 6.91
CA ALA A 57 -0.15 1.57 5.55
C ALA A 57 -0.13 3.08 5.25
N CYS A 58 -1.16 3.83 5.68
CA CYS A 58 -1.18 5.30 5.55
C CYS A 58 -0.03 5.98 6.32
N CYS A 59 0.36 5.40 7.46
CA CYS A 59 1.50 5.88 8.24
C CYS A 59 2.86 5.37 7.74
N SER A 60 2.90 4.64 6.62
CA SER A 60 4.14 4.16 5.99
C SER A 60 4.55 5.04 4.82
N ARG A 61 5.82 4.94 4.44
CA ARG A 61 6.35 5.45 3.18
C ARG A 61 5.69 4.80 1.95
N ASP A 62 5.78 5.50 0.83
CA ASP A 62 5.35 5.08 -0.50
C ASP A 62 6.15 3.88 -0.98
N ALA A 63 5.50 2.95 -1.68
CA ALA A 63 6.25 1.95 -2.43
C ALA A 63 7.06 2.63 -3.54
N ILE A 64 8.32 2.25 -3.69
CA ILE A 64 9.22 2.79 -4.70
C ILE A 64 9.45 1.71 -5.74
N GLY A 65 9.17 2.03 -7.00
CA GLY A 65 9.45 1.17 -8.14
C GLY A 65 10.26 1.91 -9.20
N LYS A 66 10.88 1.13 -10.08
CA LYS A 66 11.59 1.62 -11.26
C LYS A 66 10.93 1.04 -12.50
N GLU A 67 10.37 1.92 -13.31
CA GLU A 67 9.85 1.60 -14.62
C GLU A 67 10.97 1.75 -15.67
N THR A 68 10.97 0.89 -16.67
CA THR A 68 11.85 0.94 -17.83
C THR A 68 11.01 0.76 -19.08
N ILE A 69 11.06 1.75 -19.97
CA ILE A 69 10.31 1.75 -21.22
C ILE A 69 11.30 1.56 -22.37
N LEU A 70 11.03 0.59 -23.23
CA LEU A 70 11.76 0.35 -24.46
C LEU A 70 10.85 0.70 -25.65
N THR A 71 11.23 1.70 -26.42
CA THR A 71 10.55 2.06 -27.66
C THR A 71 11.41 1.61 -28.84
N LEU A 72 10.83 0.79 -29.72
CA LEU A 72 11.49 0.23 -30.90
C LEU A 72 10.75 0.68 -32.14
N LYS A 73 11.47 1.18 -33.14
CA LYS A 73 10.90 1.54 -34.43
C LYS A 73 11.39 0.58 -35.51
N ILE A 74 10.45 -0.09 -36.17
CA ILE A 74 10.74 -1.02 -37.28
C ILE A 74 10.01 -0.48 -38.51
N SER A 75 10.77 0.07 -39.45
CA SER A 75 10.22 0.79 -40.61
C SER A 75 9.32 1.97 -40.18
N THR A 76 8.03 1.93 -40.50
CA THR A 76 7.02 2.93 -40.14
C THR A 76 6.31 2.64 -38.83
N GLU A 77 6.44 1.43 -38.29
CA GLU A 77 5.74 0.98 -37.09
C GLU A 77 6.58 1.22 -35.82
N GLU A 78 5.91 1.57 -34.72
CA GLU A 78 6.51 1.76 -33.40
C GLU A 78 5.95 0.74 -32.40
N PHE A 79 6.84 0.11 -31.65
CA PHE A 79 6.55 -0.89 -30.63
C PHE A 79 7.04 -0.36 -29.27
N LYS A 80 6.29 -0.65 -28.21
CA LYS A 80 6.62 -0.21 -26.85
C LYS A 80 6.52 -1.37 -25.88
N ALA A 81 7.63 -1.71 -25.23
CA ALA A 81 7.66 -2.65 -24.12
C ALA A 81 7.91 -1.89 -22.81
N THR A 82 7.24 -2.27 -21.73
CA THR A 82 7.40 -1.64 -20.41
C THR A 82 7.71 -2.69 -19.34
N GLY A 83 8.82 -2.54 -18.62
CA GLY A 83 9.17 -3.36 -17.46
C GLY A 83 9.09 -2.57 -16.17
N LEU A 84 8.68 -3.21 -15.08
CA LEU A 84 8.58 -2.57 -13.76
C LEU A 84 9.21 -3.45 -12.69
N ILE A 85 10.13 -2.89 -11.92
CA ILE A 85 10.70 -3.53 -10.71
C ILE A 85 10.31 -2.74 -9.46
N ILE A 86 9.99 -3.43 -8.37
CA ILE A 86 9.71 -2.79 -7.07
C ILE A 86 11.02 -2.78 -6.27
N ILE A 87 11.52 -1.58 -5.96
CA ILE A 87 12.76 -1.38 -5.21
C ILE A 87 12.47 -1.41 -3.72
N GLU A 88 11.43 -0.71 -3.27
CA GLU A 88 10.98 -0.68 -1.88
C GLU A 88 9.49 -0.96 -1.82
N ARG A 89 9.09 -2.00 -1.07
CA ARG A 89 7.66 -2.35 -0.92
C ARG A 89 6.93 -1.39 0.02
N ASN A 90 7.59 -0.97 1.09
CA ASN A 90 7.04 -0.06 2.10
C ASN A 90 5.61 -0.44 2.51
N TRP A 91 4.60 0.42 2.26
CA TRP A 91 3.21 0.14 2.67
C TRP A 91 2.63 -1.17 2.06
N LEU A 92 3.14 -1.61 0.90
CA LEU A 92 2.72 -2.86 0.26
C LEU A 92 3.10 -4.11 1.07
N GLU A 93 4.00 -4.02 2.04
CA GLU A 93 4.32 -5.16 2.92
C GLU A 93 3.12 -5.54 3.80
N ILE A 94 2.35 -4.55 4.27
CA ILE A 94 1.23 -4.78 5.19
C ILE A 94 -0.13 -4.84 4.47
N TYR A 95 -0.26 -4.14 3.33
CA TYR A 95 -1.55 -3.97 2.64
C TYR A 95 -1.72 -4.84 1.38
N SER A 96 -0.72 -5.68 1.04
CA SER A 96 -0.76 -6.59 -0.13
C SER A 96 -2.00 -7.48 -0.29
N PRO A 97 -2.75 -7.87 0.77
CA PRO A 97 -3.98 -8.64 0.59
C PRO A 97 -5.09 -7.88 -0.14
N TRP A 98 -5.13 -6.55 -0.03
CA TRP A 98 -6.17 -5.71 -0.64
C TRP A 98 -5.69 -4.94 -1.86
N GLU A 99 -4.40 -4.62 -1.93
CA GLU A 99 -3.83 -3.90 -3.08
C GLU A 99 -2.51 -4.54 -3.51
N ARG A 100 -2.38 -4.80 -4.80
CA ARG A 100 -1.21 -5.50 -5.35
C ARG A 100 -0.50 -4.63 -6.36
N TRP A 101 0.80 -4.48 -6.14
CA TRP A 101 1.74 -4.02 -7.14
C TRP A 101 2.75 -5.14 -7.37
N SER A 102 2.85 -5.61 -8.60
CA SER A 102 3.71 -6.72 -9.00
C SER A 102 4.73 -6.27 -10.03
N THR A 103 5.91 -6.88 -9.99
CA THR A 103 6.91 -6.77 -11.04
C THR A 103 6.34 -7.33 -12.33
N GLY A 104 6.13 -6.47 -13.33
CA GLY A 104 5.71 -6.88 -14.67
C GLY A 104 6.92 -7.21 -15.53
N GLN A 105 6.90 -8.37 -16.19
CA GLN A 105 7.73 -8.60 -17.38
C GLN A 105 6.95 -8.00 -18.55
N GLY A 106 7.55 -7.09 -19.30
CA GLY A 106 6.83 -6.33 -20.31
C GLY A 106 6.14 -7.23 -21.34
N GLU A 107 4.87 -6.96 -21.58
CA GLU A 107 4.16 -7.44 -22.77
C GLU A 107 4.61 -6.57 -23.97
N LEU A 108 4.85 -7.23 -25.10
CA LEU A 108 5.32 -6.65 -26.37
C LEU A 108 4.15 -6.12 -27.21
#